data_AF-A0A7X8YF21-F1
#
_entry.id   AF-A0A7X8YF21-F1
#
_cell.length_a   1.000
_cell.length_b   1.000
_cell.length_c   1.000
_cell.angle_alpha   90.00
_cell.angle_beta   90.00
_cell.angle_gamma   90.00
#
_symmetry.space_group_name_H-M   'P 1'
#
loop_
_entity.id
_entity.type
_entity.pdbx_description
1 polymer ?
#
loop_
_entity_poly.entity_id
_entity_poly.type
_entity_poly.pdbx_seq_one_letter_code
_entity_poly.pdbx_strand_id
1 'polypeptide(L)'
;MSNKEHHPAHGATDEITPDQARDLLASVPQPPRRAFTVADHTVAVSVILLALVSGLLATTGSPWWAIIPGIAALSLGSWRISHRRERANEPRFPALTLLFSASFPTFLIIPIWWGIRHDHTAEFPEAFLLGGLASAVALVIYLVLLIRR
;
A
#
# COMPACT_ATOMS: atom_id res chain seq x y z
N MET A 1 33.14 65.73 22.13
CA MET A 1 32.96 64.48 22.90
C MET A 1 31.92 63.64 22.15
N SER A 2 32.37 62.69 21.34
CA SER A 2 31.51 61.87 20.47
C SER A 2 31.31 60.51 21.14
N ASN A 3 30.05 60.22 21.47
CA ASN A 3 29.63 58.96 22.08
C ASN A 3 29.53 57.92 20.96
N LYS A 4 30.45 56.95 20.91
CA LYS A 4 30.38 55.83 19.97
C LYS A 4 29.39 54.80 20.51
N GLU A 5 28.21 54.78 19.93
CA GLU A 5 27.26 53.68 20.08
C GLU A 5 27.91 52.40 19.53
N HIS A 6 28.11 51.43 20.43
CA HIS A 6 28.50 50.07 20.09
C HIS A 6 27.26 49.35 19.55
N HIS A 7 27.17 49.22 18.24
CA HIS A 7 26.30 48.21 17.63
C HIS A 7 26.92 46.82 17.87
N PRO A 8 26.24 45.88 18.56
CA PRO A 8 26.69 44.51 18.57
C PRO A 8 26.48 43.90 17.18
N ALA A 9 27.55 43.29 16.68
CA ALA A 9 27.63 42.62 15.41
C ALA A 9 26.57 41.50 15.31
N HIS A 10 25.68 41.59 14.33
CA HIS A 10 24.97 40.45 13.79
C HIS A 10 25.98 39.52 13.12
N GLY A 11 26.39 38.46 13.81
CA GLY A 11 27.39 37.54 13.26
C GLY A 11 27.94 36.55 14.28
N ALA A 12 27.07 35.80 14.95
CA ALA A 12 27.43 34.52 15.53
C ALA A 12 26.35 33.54 15.10
N THR A 13 26.71 32.51 14.34
CA THR A 13 25.90 31.29 14.30
C THR A 13 25.77 30.85 15.75
N ASP A 14 24.58 31.01 16.33
CA ASP A 14 24.23 30.49 17.65
C ASP A 14 24.58 29.00 17.63
N GLU A 15 25.76 28.66 18.17
CA GLU A 15 26.19 27.29 18.35
C GLU A 15 25.25 26.68 19.37
N ILE A 16 24.26 25.95 18.87
CA ILE A 16 23.31 25.22 19.69
C ILE A 16 24.12 24.28 20.58
N THR A 17 24.10 24.54 21.88
CA THR A 17 24.79 23.70 22.85
C THR A 17 24.17 22.29 22.88
N PRO A 18 24.93 21.25 23.24
CA PRO A 18 24.41 19.88 23.29
C PRO A 18 23.14 19.73 24.14
N ASP A 19 23.00 20.53 25.19
CA ASP A 19 21.82 20.52 26.07
C ASP A 19 20.62 21.19 25.39
N GLN A 20 20.82 22.32 24.69
CA GLN A 20 19.77 22.93 23.86
C GLN A 20 19.32 22.01 22.71
N ALA A 21 20.25 21.24 22.12
CA ALA A 21 19.91 20.25 21.10
C ALA A 21 19.06 19.11 21.67
N ARG A 22 19.34 18.65 22.90
CA ARG A 22 18.53 17.65 23.60
C ARG A 22 17.15 18.18 23.96
N ASP A 23 17.06 19.40 24.45
CA ASP A 23 15.78 20.03 24.79
C ASP A 23 14.93 20.28 23.55
N LEU A 24 15.55 20.68 22.43
CA LEU A 24 14.87 20.79 21.13
C LEU A 24 14.36 19.44 20.63
N LEU A 25 15.16 18.38 20.73
CA LEU A 25 14.73 17.02 20.36
C LEU A 25 13.63 16.48 21.29
N ALA A 26 13.68 16.80 22.58
CA ALA A 26 12.66 16.44 23.55
C ALA A 26 11.34 17.20 23.31
N SER A 27 11.41 18.40 22.73
CA SER A 27 10.24 19.19 22.35
C SER A 27 9.52 18.67 21.10
N VAL A 28 10.16 17.80 20.30
CA VAL A 28 9.55 17.20 19.11
C VAL A 28 8.46 16.21 19.55
N PRO A 29 7.19 16.43 19.19
CA PRO A 29 6.13 15.48 19.48
C PRO A 29 6.46 14.12 18.88
N GLN A 30 6.28 13.04 19.64
CA GLN A 30 6.50 11.71 19.10
C GLN A 30 5.59 11.48 17.88
N PRO A 31 6.11 10.95 16.76
CA PRO A 31 5.29 10.65 15.61
C PRO A 31 4.21 9.63 16.01
N PRO A 32 2.93 9.84 15.64
CA PRO A 32 1.88 8.94 16.05
C PRO A 32 2.13 7.53 15.47
N ARG A 33 2.01 6.51 16.34
CA ARG A 33 2.28 5.12 15.97
C ARG A 33 1.30 4.62 14.90
N ARG A 34 1.78 3.72 14.04
CA ARG A 34 0.98 3.11 12.98
C ARG A 34 -0.12 2.24 13.58
N ALA A 35 -1.38 2.61 13.33
CA ALA A 35 -2.54 1.84 13.78
C ALA A 35 -3.25 1.22 12.57
N PHE A 36 -3.37 -0.11 12.57
CA PHE A 36 -4.28 -0.82 11.69
C PHE A 36 -5.65 -0.89 12.35
N THR A 37 -6.66 -0.39 11.67
CA THR A 37 -8.05 -0.44 12.15
C THR A 37 -8.73 -1.73 11.71
N VAL A 38 -9.87 -2.09 12.32
CA VAL A 38 -10.68 -3.22 11.85
C VAL A 38 -11.10 -3.04 10.39
N ALA A 39 -11.45 -1.81 10.00
CA ALA A 39 -11.78 -1.46 8.62
C ALA A 39 -10.61 -1.73 7.65
N ASP A 40 -9.38 -1.51 8.10
CA ASP A 40 -8.20 -1.83 7.30
C ASP A 40 -8.03 -3.33 7.07
N HIS A 41 -8.42 -4.16 8.03
CA HIS A 41 -8.37 -5.62 7.88
C HIS A 41 -9.48 -6.11 6.96
N THR A 42 -10.72 -5.66 7.16
CA THR A 42 -11.86 -6.08 6.35
C THR A 42 -11.66 -5.71 4.88
N VAL A 43 -11.19 -4.50 4.60
CA VAL A 43 -10.89 -4.06 3.23
C VAL A 43 -9.79 -4.91 2.58
N ALA A 44 -8.76 -5.31 3.33
CA ALA A 44 -7.69 -6.17 2.80
C ALA A 44 -8.23 -7.55 2.43
N VAL A 45 -8.98 -8.15 3.36
CA VAL A 45 -9.60 -9.46 3.17
C VAL A 45 -10.56 -9.43 1.99
N SER A 46 -11.39 -8.39 1.87
CA SER A 46 -12.29 -8.23 0.73
C SER A 46 -11.55 -8.17 -0.60
N VAL A 47 -10.44 -7.43 -0.70
CA VAL A 47 -9.63 -7.38 -1.93
C VAL A 47 -9.06 -8.77 -2.27
N ILE A 48 -8.53 -9.49 -1.28
CA ILE A 48 -7.98 -10.84 -1.45
C ILE A 48 -9.06 -11.81 -1.93
N LEU A 49 -10.23 -11.81 -1.29
CA LEU A 49 -11.35 -12.68 -1.65
C LEU A 49 -11.92 -12.36 -3.03
N LEU A 50 -12.12 -11.08 -3.35
CA LEU A 50 -12.59 -10.66 -4.67
C LEU A 50 -11.59 -11.04 -5.77
N ALA A 51 -10.30 -10.87 -5.52
CA ALA A 51 -9.25 -11.29 -6.46
C ALA A 51 -9.26 -12.81 -6.67
N LEU A 52 -9.42 -13.60 -5.60
CA LEU A 52 -9.50 -15.06 -5.70
C LEU A 52 -10.76 -15.50 -6.46
N VAL A 53 -11.92 -14.92 -6.14
CA VAL A 53 -13.19 -15.23 -6.83
C VAL A 53 -13.10 -14.88 -8.31
N SER A 54 -12.52 -13.72 -8.64
CA SER A 54 -12.24 -13.33 -10.02
C SER A 54 -11.37 -14.37 -10.73
N GLY A 55 -10.23 -14.72 -10.15
CA GLY A 55 -9.32 -15.69 -10.74
C GLY A 55 -9.93 -17.08 -10.91
N LEU A 56 -10.71 -17.56 -9.94
CA LEU A 56 -11.41 -18.83 -10.06
C LEU A 56 -12.49 -18.79 -11.14
N LEU A 57 -13.33 -17.76 -11.19
CA LEU A 57 -14.34 -17.59 -12.25
C LEU A 57 -13.73 -17.50 -13.64
N ALA A 58 -12.54 -16.91 -13.75
CA ALA A 58 -11.81 -16.85 -15.01
C ALA A 58 -11.43 -18.26 -15.54
N THR A 59 -11.37 -19.25 -14.64
CA THR A 59 -11.02 -20.62 -14.97
C THR A 59 -12.23 -21.56 -15.13
N THR A 60 -13.49 -21.10 -14.94
CA THR A 60 -14.69 -21.96 -14.99
C THR A 60 -15.40 -22.01 -16.36
N GLY A 61 -14.71 -21.70 -17.46
CA GLY A 61 -15.34 -21.65 -18.80
C GLY A 61 -16.37 -20.53 -18.99
N SER A 62 -16.46 -19.57 -18.06
CA SER A 62 -17.28 -18.36 -18.21
C SER A 62 -16.51 -17.11 -17.77
N PRO A 63 -15.38 -16.81 -18.44
CA PRO A 63 -14.38 -15.86 -17.95
C PRO A 63 -14.88 -14.42 -17.88
N TRP A 64 -15.93 -14.07 -18.61
CA TRP A 64 -16.53 -12.73 -18.58
C TRP A 64 -17.07 -12.35 -17.20
N TRP A 65 -17.57 -13.33 -16.43
CA TRP A 65 -18.05 -13.08 -15.06
C TRP A 65 -16.94 -12.74 -14.09
N ALA A 66 -15.68 -13.08 -14.40
CA ALA A 66 -14.52 -12.70 -13.59
C ALA A 66 -14.25 -11.19 -13.60
N ILE A 67 -14.70 -10.48 -14.64
CA ILE A 67 -14.45 -9.03 -14.78
C ILE A 67 -15.08 -8.25 -13.63
N ILE A 68 -16.29 -8.62 -13.19
CA ILE A 68 -17.02 -7.93 -12.13
C ILE A 68 -16.25 -7.93 -10.79
N PRO A 69 -15.92 -9.09 -10.19
CA PRO A 69 -15.11 -9.13 -8.97
C PRO A 69 -13.70 -8.59 -9.21
N GLY A 70 -13.14 -8.72 -10.41
CA GLY A 70 -11.85 -8.15 -10.78
C GLY A 70 -11.80 -6.62 -10.67
N ILE A 71 -12.80 -5.93 -11.25
CA ILE A 71 -12.95 -4.47 -11.14
C ILE A 71 -13.19 -4.09 -9.68
N ALA A 72 -14.07 -4.79 -8.97
CA ALA A 72 -14.33 -4.50 -7.56
C ALA A 72 -13.06 -4.61 -6.70
N ALA A 73 -12.22 -5.62 -6.93
CA ALA A 73 -10.95 -5.79 -6.23
C ALA A 73 -9.97 -4.64 -6.55
N LEU A 74 -9.86 -4.23 -7.82
CA LEU A 74 -9.02 -3.11 -8.26
C LEU A 74 -9.47 -1.78 -7.66
N SER A 75 -10.77 -1.49 -7.71
CA SER A 75 -11.34 -0.26 -7.15
C SER A 75 -11.12 -0.19 -5.64
N LEU A 76 -11.43 -1.27 -4.91
CA LEU A 76 -11.30 -1.32 -3.47
C LEU A 76 -9.82 -1.26 -3.02
N GLY A 77 -8.94 -1.96 -3.73
CA GLY A 77 -7.49 -1.92 -3.48
C GLY A 77 -6.88 -0.55 -3.75
N SER A 78 -7.29 0.10 -4.85
CA SER A 78 -6.85 1.46 -5.18
C SER A 78 -7.34 2.48 -4.15
N TRP A 79 -8.62 2.39 -3.76
CA TRP A 79 -9.20 3.24 -2.72
C TRP A 79 -8.45 3.08 -1.39
N ARG A 80 -8.16 1.84 -0.96
CA ARG A 80 -7.37 1.56 0.24
C ARG A 80 -6.01 2.24 0.21
N ILE A 81 -5.29 2.15 -0.91
CA ILE A 81 -3.96 2.75 -1.06
C ILE A 81 -4.05 4.27 -1.00
N SER A 82 -4.99 4.87 -1.73
CA SER A 82 -5.20 6.32 -1.72
C SER A 82 -5.54 6.84 -0.33
N HIS A 83 -6.50 6.20 0.36
CA HIS A 83 -6.91 6.59 1.70
C HIS A 83 -5.78 6.46 2.73
N ARG A 84 -4.85 5.51 2.52
CA ARG A 84 -3.67 5.35 3.37
C ARG A 84 -2.56 6.34 3.08
N ARG A 85 -2.43 6.83 1.84
CA ARG A 85 -1.46 7.88 1.46
C ARG A 85 -1.74 9.22 2.16
N GLU A 86 -2.99 9.48 2.51
CA GLU A 86 -3.41 10.70 3.23
C GLU A 86 -2.99 10.70 4.71
N ARG A 87 -2.60 9.54 5.26
CA ARG A 87 -2.22 9.42 6.67
C ARG A 87 -0.76 9.87 6.88
N ALA A 88 -0.54 10.82 7.79
CA ALA A 88 0.77 11.42 8.06
C ALA A 88 1.86 10.41 8.48
N ASN A 89 1.49 9.27 9.06
CA ASN A 89 2.44 8.30 9.64
C ASN A 89 2.58 7.02 8.81
N GLU A 90 1.94 6.93 7.64
CA GLU A 90 2.17 5.79 6.77
C GLU A 90 3.44 6.02 5.97
N PRO A 91 4.39 5.06 6.00
CA PRO A 91 5.57 5.19 5.18
C PRO A 91 5.07 5.23 3.74
N ARG A 92 5.33 6.36 3.06
CA ARG A 92 5.17 6.51 1.62
C ARG A 92 6.10 5.48 1.01
N PHE A 93 5.63 4.25 0.84
CA PHE A 93 6.40 3.16 0.25
C PHE A 93 6.13 3.24 -1.25
N PRO A 94 6.95 4.00 -2.02
CA PRO A 94 6.79 4.04 -3.47
C PRO A 94 6.93 2.64 -4.03
N ALA A 95 7.86 1.83 -3.49
CA ALA A 95 8.07 0.46 -3.91
C ALA A 95 6.84 -0.44 -3.70
N LEU A 96 6.18 -0.39 -2.54
CA LEU A 96 5.00 -1.23 -2.29
C LEU A 96 3.79 -0.75 -3.10
N THR A 97 3.65 0.57 -3.28
CA THR A 97 2.57 1.10 -4.10
C THR A 97 2.79 0.77 -5.56
N LEU A 98 4.03 0.90 -6.05
CA LEU A 98 4.43 0.52 -7.40
C LEU A 98 4.22 -0.99 -7.60
N LEU A 99 4.60 -1.81 -6.61
CA LEU A 99 4.38 -3.24 -6.63
C LEU A 99 2.89 -3.54 -6.76
N PHE A 100 2.01 -2.94 -5.95
CA PHE A 100 0.57 -3.14 -6.09
C PHE A 100 0.07 -2.67 -7.46
N SER A 101 0.35 -1.42 -7.85
CA SER A 101 -0.17 -0.82 -9.07
C SER A 101 0.30 -1.50 -10.35
N ALA A 102 1.50 -2.12 -10.35
CA ALA A 102 1.99 -2.87 -11.50
C ALA A 102 1.61 -4.35 -11.42
N SER A 103 1.95 -5.03 -10.33
CA SER A 103 1.82 -6.50 -10.26
C SER A 103 0.39 -6.96 -10.08
N PHE A 104 -0.41 -6.32 -9.21
CA PHE A 104 -1.77 -6.76 -8.92
C PHE A 104 -2.68 -6.81 -10.16
N PRO A 105 -2.80 -5.75 -10.99
CA PRO A 105 -3.61 -5.83 -12.20
C PRO A 105 -3.05 -6.82 -13.22
N THR A 106 -1.72 -6.92 -13.37
CA THR A 106 -1.11 -7.90 -14.27
C THR A 106 -1.51 -9.33 -13.88
N PHE A 107 -1.34 -9.69 -12.61
CA PHE A 107 -1.70 -11.02 -12.12
C PHE A 107 -3.21 -11.27 -12.07
N LEU A 108 -4.03 -10.23 -12.07
CA LEU A 108 -5.48 -10.34 -12.17
C LEU A 108 -5.95 -10.55 -13.62
N ILE A 109 -5.25 -9.97 -14.59
CA ILE A 109 -5.57 -10.10 -16.03
C ILE A 109 -5.14 -11.45 -16.59
N ILE A 110 -4.03 -12.02 -16.14
CA ILE A 110 -3.50 -13.31 -16.62
C ILE A 110 -4.58 -14.42 -16.67
N PRO A 111 -5.29 -14.75 -15.58
CA PRO A 111 -6.29 -15.81 -15.61
C PRO A 111 -7.49 -15.44 -16.49
N ILE A 112 -7.90 -14.17 -16.53
CA ILE A 112 -9.01 -13.70 -17.39
C ILE A 112 -8.66 -13.86 -18.87
N TRP A 113 -7.46 -13.42 -19.26
CA TRP A 113 -6.96 -13.60 -20.62
C TRP A 113 -6.84 -15.07 -20.99
N TRP A 114 -6.30 -15.89 -20.07
CA TRP A 114 -6.20 -17.33 -20.26
C TRP A 114 -7.57 -17.94 -20.52
N GLY A 115 -8.56 -17.64 -19.68
CA GLY A 115 -9.93 -18.15 -19.81
C GLY A 115 -10.58 -17.75 -21.14
N ILE A 116 -10.41 -16.49 -21.57
CA ILE A 116 -10.92 -16.01 -22.86
C ILE A 116 -10.27 -16.73 -24.05
N ARG A 117 -8.98 -17.05 -23.96
CA ARG A 117 -8.23 -17.68 -25.06
C ARG A 117 -8.49 -19.17 -25.21
N HIS A 118 -8.76 -19.84 -24.09
CA HIS A 118 -8.82 -21.29 -24.03
C HIS A 118 -10.26 -21.83 -23.98
N ASP A 119 -11.23 -21.01 -23.54
CA ASP A 119 -12.69 -21.29 -23.51
C ASP A 119 -13.09 -22.63 -22.85
N HIS A 120 -12.18 -23.25 -22.09
CA HIS A 120 -12.40 -24.46 -21.33
C HIS A 120 -12.12 -24.22 -19.85
N THR A 121 -12.63 -25.14 -19.03
CA THR A 121 -12.43 -25.10 -17.59
C THR A 121 -11.04 -25.62 -17.25
N ALA A 122 -10.27 -24.87 -16.46
CA ALA A 122 -8.99 -25.39 -15.96
C ALA A 122 -9.25 -26.48 -14.92
N GLU A 123 -8.48 -27.55 -14.96
CA GLU A 123 -8.55 -28.60 -13.94
C GLU A 123 -7.72 -28.24 -12.70
N PHE A 124 -8.02 -28.88 -11.57
CA PHE A 124 -7.17 -28.78 -10.39
C PHE A 124 -5.85 -29.55 -10.63
N PRO A 125 -4.67 -28.99 -10.30
CA PRO A 125 -4.42 -27.78 -9.51
C PRO A 125 -4.22 -26.48 -10.31
N GLU A 126 -4.22 -26.54 -11.64
CA GLU A 126 -3.96 -25.38 -12.51
C GLU A 126 -4.92 -24.23 -12.25
N ALA A 127 -6.22 -24.53 -12.10
CA ALA A 127 -7.25 -23.54 -11.75
C ALA A 127 -6.90 -22.73 -10.50
N PHE A 128 -6.37 -23.41 -9.47
CA PHE A 128 -5.99 -22.79 -8.22
C PHE A 128 -4.73 -21.94 -8.36
N LEU A 129 -3.74 -22.43 -9.10
CA LEU A 129 -2.50 -21.69 -9.34
C LEU A 129 -2.74 -20.42 -10.15
N LEU A 130 -3.48 -20.51 -11.26
CA LEU A 130 -3.82 -19.37 -12.11
C LEU A 130 -4.78 -18.41 -11.40
N GLY A 131 -5.84 -18.93 -10.78
CA GLY A 131 -6.84 -18.11 -10.09
C GLY A 131 -6.32 -17.45 -8.81
N GLY A 132 -5.30 -18.02 -8.18
CA GLY A 132 -4.72 -17.52 -6.94
C GLY A 132 -3.70 -16.39 -7.10
N LEU A 133 -3.21 -16.08 -8.31
CA LEU A 133 -2.07 -15.18 -8.51
C LEU A 133 -2.28 -13.78 -7.90
N ALA A 134 -3.36 -13.09 -8.27
CA ALA A 134 -3.65 -11.74 -7.76
C ALA A 134 -3.94 -11.74 -6.25
N SER A 135 -4.63 -12.78 -5.77
CA SER A 135 -4.92 -12.98 -4.34
C SER A 135 -3.63 -13.14 -3.54
N ALA A 136 -2.67 -13.93 -4.03
CA ALA A 136 -1.37 -14.13 -3.41
C ALA A 136 -0.57 -12.81 -3.33
N VAL A 137 -0.57 -12.00 -4.40
CA VAL A 137 0.07 -10.68 -4.39
C VAL A 137 -0.56 -9.76 -3.34
N ALA A 138 -1.89 -9.68 -3.29
CA ALA A 138 -2.59 -8.87 -2.29
C ALA A 138 -2.31 -9.35 -0.86
N LEU A 139 -2.26 -10.67 -0.65
CA LEU A 139 -1.93 -11.28 0.64
C LEU A 139 -0.50 -10.94 1.07
N VAL A 140 0.49 -11.10 0.19
CA VAL A 140 1.90 -10.76 0.48
C VAL A 140 2.02 -9.28 0.85
N ILE A 141 1.41 -8.39 0.08
CA ILE A 141 1.41 -6.94 0.37
C ILE A 141 0.78 -6.66 1.73
N TYR A 142 -0.36 -7.28 2.02
CA TYR A 142 -1.03 -7.13 3.30
C TYR A 142 -0.16 -7.63 4.48
N LEU A 143 0.46 -8.80 4.36
CA LEU A 143 1.36 -9.37 5.38
C LEU A 143 2.59 -8.49 5.61
N VAL A 144 3.22 -7.99 4.54
CA VAL A 144 4.35 -7.05 4.65
C VAL A 144 3.94 -5.81 5.43
N LEU A 145 2.76 -5.26 5.16
CA LEU A 145 2.28 -4.10 5.89
C LEU A 145 1.93 -4.41 7.35
N LEU A 146 1.45 -5.62 7.64
CA LEU A 146 1.10 -6.08 8.98
C LEU A 146 2.34 -6.31 9.86
N ILE A 147 3.39 -6.93 9.30
CA ILE A 147 4.66 -7.21 10.00
C ILE A 147 5.43 -5.91 10.27
N ARG A 148 5.38 -4.95 9.34
CA ARG A 148 6.00 -3.61 9.49
C ARG A 148 5.14 -2.62 10.29
N ARG A 149 4.40 -3.11 11.28
CA ARG A 149 3.60 -2.29 12.19
C ARG A 149 4.47 -1.73 13.31
#